data_AF-A0A9W6F231-F1
#
_entry.id   AF-A0A9W6F231-F1
#
_cell.length_a   1.000
_cell.length_b   1.000
_cell.length_c   1.000
_cell.angle_alpha   90.00
_cell.angle_beta   90.00
_cell.angle_gamma   90.00
#
_symmetry.space_group_name_H-M   'P 1'
#
loop_
_entity.id
_entity.type
_entity.pdbx_description
1 polymer ?
#
loop_
_entity_poly.entity_id
_entity_poly.type
_entity_poly.pdbx_seq_one_letter_code
_entity_poly.pdbx_strand_id
1 'polypeptide(L)'
;MQDLQGLYRIWNEKFRSFSVFAQSHLARVPLGWQDPQGLNEHDAAEDARKSMALFNHHRFALKPNEAAMRAAHEALLAAPVAPSFSKRNATFEGVCMGNRRTCTCNAPFFG
;
A
#
# COMPACT_ATOMS: atom_id res chain seq x y z
N MET A 1 10.80 -17.77 -4.39
CA MET A 1 10.07 -16.82 -3.53
C MET A 1 9.48 -15.74 -4.43
N GLN A 2 8.18 -15.46 -4.37
CA GLN A 2 7.55 -14.37 -5.11
C GLN A 2 7.14 -13.27 -4.13
N ASP A 3 7.48 -12.03 -4.47
CA ASP A 3 7.13 -10.86 -3.68
C ASP A 3 5.88 -10.18 -4.28
N LEU A 4 4.87 -9.96 -3.44
CA LEU A 4 3.59 -9.36 -3.87
C LEU A 4 3.76 -7.92 -4.37
N GLN A 5 4.71 -7.18 -3.80
CA GLN A 5 5.00 -5.82 -4.23
C GLN A 5 5.51 -5.80 -5.67
N GLY A 6 6.31 -6.80 -6.06
CA GLY A 6 6.73 -7.02 -7.44
C GLY A 6 5.58 -7.37 -8.40
N LEU A 7 4.59 -8.14 -7.94
CA LEU A 7 3.44 -8.55 -8.76
C LEU A 7 2.44 -7.41 -9.00
N TYR A 8 2.31 -6.50 -8.03
CA TYR A 8 1.34 -5.41 -8.05
C TYR A 8 1.96 -4.03 -8.32
N ARG A 9 3.24 -3.96 -8.72
CA ARG A 9 3.87 -2.67 -9.06
C ARG A 9 3.28 -2.12 -10.36
N ILE A 10 3.01 -0.82 -10.38
CA ILE A 10 2.39 -0.16 -11.53
C ILE A 10 3.25 1.02 -11.96
N TRP A 11 3.55 1.14 -13.25
CA TRP A 11 4.18 2.36 -13.76
C TRP A 11 3.20 3.54 -13.64
N ASN A 12 3.62 4.61 -12.98
CA ASN A 12 2.80 5.79 -12.76
C ASN A 12 3.33 6.96 -13.57
N GLU A 13 2.61 7.31 -14.64
CA GLU A 13 2.99 8.37 -15.57
C GLU A 13 3.14 9.74 -14.89
N LYS A 14 2.36 10.02 -13.83
CA LYS A 14 2.43 11.30 -13.12
C LYS A 14 3.78 11.50 -12.42
N PHE A 15 4.33 10.43 -11.86
CA PHE A 15 5.59 10.47 -11.10
C PHE A 15 6.77 9.90 -11.87
N ARG A 16 6.55 9.38 -13.08
CA ARG A 16 7.55 8.71 -13.93
C ARG A 16 8.34 7.65 -13.16
N SER A 17 7.63 6.87 -12.34
CA SER A 17 8.21 5.86 -11.47
C SER A 17 7.23 4.72 -11.21
N PHE A 18 7.74 3.58 -10.75
CA PHE A 18 6.89 2.49 -10.30
C PHE A 18 6.26 2.84 -8.94
N SER A 19 4.93 2.87 -8.90
CA SER A 19 4.18 2.93 -7.66
C SER A 19 4.14 1.56 -7.01
N VAL A 20 4.54 1.54 -5.74
CA VAL A 20 4.40 0.40 -4.83
C VAL A 20 3.36 0.74 -3.79
N PHE A 21 2.60 -0.27 -3.36
CA PHE A 21 1.48 -0.09 -2.46
C PHE A 21 1.67 -0.89 -1.18
N ALA A 22 1.16 -0.36 -0.08
CA ALA A 22 1.07 -1.11 1.17
C ALA A 22 0.11 -2.30 1.00
N GLN A 23 0.37 -3.37 1.73
CA GLN A 23 -0.44 -4.59 1.67
C GLN A 23 -1.92 -4.35 2.00
N SER A 24 -2.22 -3.49 2.98
CA SER A 24 -3.60 -3.12 3.34
C SER A 24 -4.32 -2.41 2.19
N HIS A 25 -3.63 -1.54 1.45
CA HIS A 25 -4.19 -0.90 0.25
C HIS A 25 -4.46 -1.92 -0.85
N LEU A 26 -3.53 -2.86 -1.06
CA LEU A 26 -3.71 -3.96 -2.00
C LEU A 26 -4.85 -4.89 -1.59
N ALA A 27 -5.04 -5.19 -0.31
CA ALA A 27 -6.16 -6.05 0.10
C ALA A 27 -7.49 -5.32 -0.04
N ARG A 28 -7.56 -4.05 0.38
CA ARG A 28 -8.81 -3.27 0.38
C ARG A 28 -9.35 -2.98 -1.01
N VAL A 29 -8.49 -2.59 -1.96
CA VAL A 29 -8.96 -2.06 -3.26
C VAL A 29 -9.49 -3.19 -4.18
N PRO A 30 -8.66 -4.16 -4.62
CA PRO A 30 -9.11 -5.24 -5.48
C PRO A 30 -9.96 -6.32 -4.77
N LEU A 31 -9.75 -6.59 -3.48
CA LEU A 31 -10.49 -7.66 -2.78
C LEU A 31 -11.66 -7.15 -1.94
N GLY A 32 -11.81 -5.83 -1.78
CA GLY A 32 -12.78 -5.27 -0.84
C GLY A 32 -12.52 -5.68 0.61
N TRP A 33 -11.28 -6.06 0.95
CA TRP A 33 -10.94 -6.62 2.26
C TRP A 33 -11.25 -5.62 3.37
N GLN A 34 -11.97 -6.07 4.39
CA GLN A 34 -12.28 -5.28 5.57
C GLN A 34 -11.35 -5.70 6.70
N ASP A 35 -10.57 -4.75 7.22
CA ASP A 35 -9.68 -5.00 8.36
C ASP A 35 -10.53 -5.06 9.66
N PRO A 36 -10.61 -6.22 10.33
CA PRO A 36 -11.45 -6.36 11.53
C PRO A 36 -10.92 -5.56 12.71
N GLN A 37 -9.60 -5.33 12.77
CA GLN A 37 -8.92 -4.60 13.84
C GLN A 37 -8.77 -3.10 13.55
N GLY A 38 -9.14 -2.66 12.33
CA GLY A 38 -9.01 -1.27 11.90
C GLY A 38 -7.84 -1.02 10.94
N LEU A 39 -7.84 0.17 10.34
CA LEU A 39 -6.86 0.55 9.32
C LEU A 39 -5.46 0.74 9.93
N ASN A 40 -4.48 0.00 9.41
CA ASN A 40 -3.07 0.00 9.82
C ASN A 40 -2.78 -0.68 11.16
N GLU A 41 -3.70 -1.50 11.68
CA GLU A 41 -3.38 -2.44 12.76
C GLU A 41 -2.76 -3.71 12.18
N HIS A 42 -1.77 -4.26 12.89
CA HIS A 42 -0.98 -5.38 12.41
C HIS A 42 -1.23 -6.64 13.24
N ASP A 43 -1.67 -7.67 12.54
CA ASP A 43 -1.78 -9.04 13.03
C ASP A 43 -1.12 -9.95 12.00
N ALA A 44 -0.10 -10.69 12.44
CA ALA A 44 0.71 -11.51 11.54
C ALA A 44 -0.11 -12.60 10.83
N ALA A 45 -1.14 -13.15 11.48
CA ALA A 45 -2.00 -14.16 10.87
C ALA A 45 -2.92 -13.53 9.82
N GLU A 46 -3.50 -12.36 10.11
CA GLU A 46 -4.30 -11.63 9.12
C GLU A 46 -3.45 -11.12 7.94
N ASP A 47 -2.23 -10.65 8.19
CA ASP A 47 -1.32 -10.23 7.13
C ASP A 47 -0.87 -11.43 6.28
N ALA A 48 -0.73 -12.62 6.85
CA ALA A 48 -0.52 -13.84 6.07
C ALA A 48 -1.76 -14.20 5.22
N ARG A 49 -2.97 -14.08 5.78
CA ARG A 49 -4.23 -14.34 5.04
C ARG A 49 -4.40 -13.38 3.87
N LYS A 50 -4.18 -12.09 4.07
CA LYS A 50 -4.20 -11.07 3.01
C LYS A 50 -3.17 -11.41 1.93
N SER A 51 -1.96 -11.80 2.32
CA SER A 51 -0.90 -12.18 1.37
C SER A 51 -1.34 -13.33 0.46
N MET A 52 -1.89 -14.39 1.05
CA MET A 52 -2.36 -15.55 0.29
C MET A 52 -3.56 -15.22 -0.59
N ALA A 53 -4.50 -14.40 -0.09
CA ALA A 53 -5.65 -13.96 -0.87
C ALA A 53 -5.23 -13.12 -2.08
N LEU A 54 -4.28 -12.18 -1.90
CA LEU A 54 -3.72 -11.36 -2.97
C LEU A 54 -2.97 -12.20 -4.00
N PHE A 55 -2.15 -13.14 -3.53
CA PHE A 55 -1.41 -14.05 -4.42
C PHE A 55 -2.38 -14.87 -5.30
N ASN A 56 -3.41 -15.45 -4.69
CA ASN A 56 -4.42 -16.22 -5.41
C ASN A 56 -5.23 -15.35 -6.38
N HIS A 57 -5.65 -14.16 -5.95
CA HIS A 57 -6.36 -13.22 -6.81
C HIS A 57 -5.51 -12.82 -8.02
N HIS A 58 -4.23 -12.48 -7.81
CA HIS A 58 -3.31 -12.22 -8.91
C HIS A 58 -3.21 -13.43 -9.84
N ARG A 59 -2.97 -14.63 -9.30
CA ARG A 59 -2.74 -15.85 -10.08
C ARG A 59 -3.95 -16.25 -10.93
N PHE A 60 -5.15 -16.20 -10.35
CA PHE A 60 -6.35 -16.79 -10.93
C PHE A 60 -7.30 -15.77 -11.58
N ALA A 61 -7.32 -14.52 -11.12
CA ALA A 61 -8.21 -13.49 -11.66
C ALA A 61 -7.48 -12.48 -12.55
N LEU A 62 -6.30 -11.99 -12.14
CA LEU A 62 -5.62 -10.92 -12.86
C LEU A 62 -4.71 -11.43 -13.98
N LYS A 63 -3.80 -12.36 -13.67
CA LYS A 63 -2.81 -12.88 -14.62
C LYS A 63 -3.43 -13.44 -15.93
N PRO A 64 -4.54 -14.20 -15.90
CA PRO A 64 -5.14 -14.70 -17.14
C PRO A 64 -6.01 -13.66 -17.86
N ASN A 65 -6.32 -12.52 -17.25
CA ASN A 65 -7.24 -11.52 -17.80
C ASN A 65 -6.63 -10.12 -17.74
N GLU A 66 -6.05 -9.70 -18.86
CA GLU A 66 -5.40 -8.39 -18.99
C GLU A 66 -6.35 -7.22 -18.75
N ALA A 67 -7.63 -7.34 -19.13
CA ALA A 67 -8.61 -6.29 -18.90
C ALA A 67 -8.90 -6.11 -17.40
N ALA A 68 -9.00 -7.21 -16.65
CA ALA A 68 -9.13 -7.18 -15.19
C ALA A 68 -7.86 -6.61 -14.52
N MET A 69 -6.68 -6.97 -15.03
CA MET A 69 -5.42 -6.40 -14.54
C MET A 69 -5.35 -4.89 -14.74
N ARG A 70 -5.69 -4.40 -15.93
CA ARG A 70 -5.73 -2.94 -16.22
C ARG A 70 -6.73 -2.22 -15.32
N ALA A 71 -7.95 -2.75 -15.17
CA ALA A 71 -8.96 -2.17 -14.28
C ALA A 71 -8.49 -2.12 -12.82
N ALA A 72 -7.84 -3.18 -12.34
CA ALA A 72 -7.25 -3.21 -11.00
C ALA A 72 -6.13 -2.17 -10.85
N HIS A 73 -5.30 -1.97 -11.88
CA HIS A 73 -4.24 -0.97 -11.85
C HIS A 73 -4.79 0.45 -11.77
N GLU A 74 -5.79 0.78 -12.59
CA GLU A 74 -6.47 2.07 -12.57
C GLU A 74 -7.12 2.33 -11.20
N ALA A 75 -7.82 1.34 -10.66
CA ALA A 75 -8.44 1.43 -9.34
C ALA A 75 -7.40 1.66 -8.22
N LEU A 76 -6.26 0.96 -8.25
CA LEU A 76 -5.20 1.09 -7.26
C LEU A 76 -4.56 2.48 -7.26
N LEU A 77 -4.36 3.06 -8.45
CA LEU A 77 -3.81 4.41 -8.62
C LEU A 77 -4.79 5.50 -8.21
N ALA A 78 -6.09 5.31 -8.47
CA ALA A 78 -7.13 6.26 -8.15
C ALA A 78 -7.53 6.25 -6.67
N ALA A 79 -7.43 5.09 -6.00
CA ALA A 79 -7.90 4.93 -4.63
C ALA A 79 -7.07 5.77 -3.63
N PRO A 80 -7.71 6.46 -2.68
CA PRO A 80 -7.00 7.25 -1.67
C PRO A 80 -6.22 6.34 -0.73
N VAL A 81 -4.94 6.64 -0.54
CA VAL A 81 -4.06 5.91 0.37
C VAL A 81 -4.34 6.36 1.80
N ALA A 82 -4.51 5.39 2.71
CA ALA A 82 -4.64 5.69 4.14
C ALA A 82 -3.38 6.44 4.63
N PRO A 83 -3.52 7.46 5.49
CA PRO A 83 -2.37 8.17 6.01
C PRO A 83 -1.49 7.20 6.82
N SER A 84 -0.19 7.17 6.51
CA SER A 84 0.79 6.42 7.29
C SER A 84 0.85 6.94 8.72
N PHE A 85 1.42 6.14 9.62
CA PHE A 85 1.61 6.55 11.02
C PHE A 85 2.30 7.91 11.13
N SER A 86 3.39 8.15 10.40
CA SER A 86 4.12 9.44 10.36
C SER A 86 3.36 10.61 9.73
N LYS A 87 2.31 10.34 8.94
CA LYS A 87 1.39 11.39 8.45
C LYS A 87 0.34 11.76 9.49
N ARG A 88 -0.04 10.83 10.36
CA ARG A 88 -0.98 11.06 11.47
C ARG A 88 -0.29 11.68 12.67
N ASN A 89 0.94 11.27 12.95
CA ASN A 89 1.72 11.67 14.11
C ASN A 89 2.97 12.40 13.65
N ALA A 90 2.96 13.74 13.69
CA ALA A 90 4.14 14.56 13.38
C ALA A 90 5.27 14.33 14.38
N THR A 91 4.89 14.14 15.64
CA THR A 91 5.74 13.73 16.74
C THR A 91 5.19 12.45 17.37
N PHE A 92 6.08 11.61 17.89
CA PHE A 92 5.72 10.44 18.68
C PHE A 92 6.73 10.31 19.82
N GLU A 93 6.24 10.19 21.06
CA GLU A 93 7.08 10.14 22.27
C GLU A 93 8.11 11.29 22.36
N GLY A 94 7.72 12.49 21.91
CA GLY A 94 8.60 13.68 21.90
C GLY A 94 9.61 13.73 20.75
N VAL A 95 9.66 12.73 19.88
CA VAL A 95 10.57 12.65 18.72
C VAL A 95 9.83 13.03 17.44
N CYS A 96 10.46 13.85 16.59
CA CYS A 96 9.92 14.19 15.27
C CYS A 96 9.99 12.99 14.32
N MET A 97 8.87 12.68 13.65
CA MET A 97 8.77 11.53 12.74
C MET A 97 9.34 11.79 11.33
N GLY A 98 9.94 12.96 11.09
CA GLY A 98 10.70 13.24 9.86
C GLY A 98 9.88 13.25 8.56
N ASN A 99 8.56 13.41 8.64
CA ASN A 99 7.73 13.53 7.45
C ASN A 99 7.84 14.95 6.86
N ARG A 100 8.25 15.07 5.59
CA ARG A 100 8.52 16.36 4.92
C ARG A 100 7.45 17.44 5.09
N ARG A 101 6.17 17.04 5.16
CA ARG A 101 5.06 18.00 5.29
C ARG A 101 4.76 18.43 6.73
N THR A 102 5.16 17.63 7.71
CA THR A 102 4.78 17.80 9.13
C THR A 102 5.99 17.81 10.05
N CYS A 103 7.20 17.94 9.50
CA CYS A 103 8.45 17.95 10.25
C CYS A 103 8.56 19.24 11.08
N THR A 104 8.94 19.09 12.35
CA THR A 104 9.12 20.20 13.30
C THR A 104 10.54 20.31 13.84
N CYS A 105 11.45 19.39 13.49
CA CYS A 105 12.81 19.34 14.04
C CYS A 105 13.88 20.06 13.22
N ASN A 106 13.53 20.63 12.05
CA ASN A 106 14.45 21.29 11.12
C ASN A 106 15.67 20.45 10.66
N ALA A 107 15.68 19.15 10.91
CA ALA A 107 16.73 18.27 10.43
C ALA A 107 16.71 18.20 8.89
N PRO A 108 17.88 18.11 8.23
CA PRO A 108 17.96 18.01 6.79
C PRO A 108 17.31 16.71 6.29
N PHE A 109 16.60 16.78 5.16
CA PHE A 109 16.11 15.59 4.48
C PHE A 109 17.22 15.01 3.61
N PHE A 110 17.61 13.77 3.88
CA PHE A 110 18.45 13.02 2.95
C PHE A 110 17.62 12.73 1.69
N GLY A 111 18.18 13.11 0.53
CA GLY A 111 17.54 13.06 -0.78
C GLY A 111 17.73 11.74 -1.48
#